data_AF-A0A937PHQ3-F1
#
_entry.id   AF-A0A937PHQ3-F1
#
_cell.length_a   1.000
_cell.length_b   1.000
_cell.length_c   1.000
_cell.angle_alpha   90.00
_cell.angle_beta   90.00
_cell.angle_gamma   90.00
#
_symmetry.space_group_name_H-M   'P 1'
#
loop_
_entity.id
_entity.type
_entity.pdbx_description
1 polymer ?
#
loop_
_entity_poly.entity_id
_entity_poly.type
_entity_poly.pdbx_seq_one_letter_code
_entity_poly.pdbx_strand_id
1 'polypeptide(L)'
;AIYGACYVFIDRAYIFLDGDSKKEIKIYIKGKRKFPLQKLKRLVGEFQNELLNYALREKIGKNTRKIREYIVGKALFSAHDVLPEEKEKKYDYQKDPLGIAIPWEEKHGKHKRKVK
;
A
#
# COMPACT_ATOMS: atom_id res chain seq x y z
N ALA A 1 11.54 4.33 11.37
CA ALA A 1 12.00 5.52 10.63
C ALA A 1 13.12 5.27 9.60
N ILE A 2 14.28 4.73 10.01
CA ILE A 2 15.52 4.68 9.19
C ILE A 2 15.35 4.00 7.83
N TYR A 3 14.78 2.81 7.78
CA TYR A 3 14.56 2.11 6.51
C TYR A 3 13.69 2.91 5.54
N GLY A 4 12.65 3.60 6.03
CA GLY A 4 11.80 4.45 5.21
C GLY A 4 12.60 5.56 4.51
N ALA A 5 13.44 6.25 5.28
CA ALA A 5 14.34 7.26 4.73
C ALA A 5 15.35 6.66 3.73
N CYS A 6 15.85 5.44 3.96
CA CYS A 6 16.78 4.79 3.04
C CYS A 6 16.14 4.47 1.69
N TYR A 7 14.90 3.97 1.68
CA TYR A 7 14.23 3.57 0.44
C TYR A 7 13.97 4.74 -0.50
N VAL A 8 13.80 5.96 0.00
CA VAL A 8 13.63 7.17 -0.81
C VAL A 8 14.86 7.48 -1.68
N PHE A 9 16.04 6.95 -1.34
CA PHE A 9 17.31 7.29 -1.99
C PHE A 9 17.92 6.11 -2.76
N ILE A 10 17.26 4.94 -2.80
CA ILE A 10 17.81 3.72 -3.39
C ILE A 10 18.02 3.83 -4.91
N ASP A 11 17.31 4.74 -5.57
CA ASP A 11 17.46 5.04 -7.00
C ASP A 11 18.82 5.69 -7.31
N ARG A 12 19.31 6.54 -6.41
CA ARG A 12 20.49 7.42 -6.63
C ARG A 12 21.70 7.11 -5.77
N ALA A 13 21.53 6.39 -4.66
CA ALA A 13 22.60 6.01 -3.74
C ALA A 13 22.51 4.56 -3.28
N TYR A 14 23.68 4.00 -2.97
CA TYR A 14 23.82 2.84 -2.12
C TYR A 14 23.88 3.31 -0.66
N ILE A 15 23.12 2.68 0.21
CA ILE A 15 23.10 2.97 1.63
C ILE A 15 23.51 1.70 2.39
N PHE A 16 24.49 1.83 3.27
CA PHE A 16 24.93 0.77 4.16
C PHE A 16 24.68 1.21 5.60
N LEU A 17 24.07 0.31 6.38
CA LEU A 17 23.74 0.52 7.78
C LEU A 17 24.64 -0.38 8.62
N ASP A 18 25.24 0.18 9.65
CA ASP A 18 26.13 -0.52 10.57
C ASP A 18 25.88 -0.03 12.01
N GLY A 19 26.45 -0.71 13.00
CA GLY A 19 26.32 -0.36 14.43
C GLY A 19 25.22 -1.12 15.17
N ASP A 20 24.89 -0.65 16.38
CA ASP A 20 23.92 -1.26 17.27
C ASP A 20 22.57 -0.54 17.17
N SER A 21 21.56 -1.27 16.73
CA SER A 21 20.18 -0.77 16.57
C SER A 21 19.55 -0.09 17.79
N LYS A 22 20.04 -0.36 19.01
CA LYS A 22 19.54 0.21 20.26
C LYS A 22 20.36 1.39 20.79
N LYS A 23 21.57 1.61 20.28
CA LYS A 23 22.48 2.65 20.77
C LYS A 23 22.83 3.66 19.69
N GLU A 24 23.44 3.20 18.61
CA GLU A 24 23.98 4.04 17.55
C GLU A 24 23.96 3.28 16.23
N ILE A 25 23.39 3.91 15.21
CA ILE A 25 23.39 3.40 13.84
C ILE A 25 24.24 4.33 12.99
N LYS A 26 25.25 3.76 12.34
CA LYS A 26 26.11 4.45 11.38
C LYS A 26 25.57 4.23 9.98
N ILE A 27 25.46 5.32 9.23
CA ILE A 27 24.87 5.31 7.89
C ILE A 27 25.91 5.80 6.90
N TYR A 28 26.27 4.93 5.95
CA TYR A 28 27.19 5.23 4.88
C TYR A 28 26.42 5.41 3.58
N ILE A 29 26.59 6.57 2.94
CA ILE A 29 25.89 6.91 1.69
C ILE A 29 26.93 7.03 0.58
N LYS A 30 26.79 6.21 -0.46
CA LYS A 30 27.62 6.25 -1.66
C LYS A 30 26.73 6.49 -2.88
N GLY A 31 27.00 7.57 -3.61
CA GLY A 31 26.31 7.82 -4.89
C GLY A 31 26.52 6.67 -5.88
N LYS A 32 25.47 6.26 -6.58
CA LYS A 32 25.58 5.26 -7.67
C LYS A 32 26.36 5.79 -8.87
N ARG A 33 26.39 7.11 -9.03
CA ARG A 33 27.22 7.83 -10.00
C ARG A 33 28.28 8.64 -9.25
N LYS A 34 29.32 9.05 -9.96
CA LYS A 34 30.34 9.94 -9.42
C LYS A 34 29.70 11.30 -9.13
N PHE A 35 29.61 11.67 -7.87
CA PHE A 35 29.08 12.97 -7.45
C PHE A 35 30.22 13.88 -7.00
N PRO A 36 30.19 15.18 -7.35
CA PRO A 36 31.01 16.17 -6.69
C PRO A 36 30.74 16.17 -5.17
N LEU A 37 31.76 16.46 -4.37
CA LEU A 37 31.65 16.45 -2.91
C LEU A 37 30.48 17.31 -2.40
N GLN A 38 30.26 18.48 -3.01
CA GLN A 38 29.16 19.37 -2.64
C GLN A 38 27.78 18.75 -2.89
N LYS A 39 27.64 17.97 -3.98
CA LYS A 39 26.39 17.26 -4.29
C LYS A 39 26.16 16.10 -3.32
N LEU A 40 27.22 15.39 -2.92
CA LEU A 40 27.11 14.35 -1.89
C LEU A 40 26.71 14.95 -0.52
N LYS A 41 27.30 16.09 -0.12
CA LYS A 41 26.90 16.80 1.11
C LYS A 41 25.43 17.21 1.09
N ARG A 42 24.94 17.73 -0.04
CA ARG A 42 23.50 18.04 -0.21
C ARG A 42 22.62 16.80 -0.07
N LEU A 43 23.03 15.69 -0.69
CA LEU A 43 22.31 14.42 -0.58
C LEU A 43 22.22 13.90 0.87
N VAL A 44 23.29 14.06 1.65
CA VAL A 44 23.28 13.73 3.08
C VAL A 44 22.30 14.63 3.85
N GLY A 45 22.27 15.93 3.55
CA GLY A 45 21.31 16.85 4.16
C GLY A 45 19.85 16.51 3.80
N GLU A 46 19.58 16.18 2.54
CA GLU A 46 18.28 15.65 2.11
C GLU A 46 17.90 14.39 2.90
N PHE A 47 18.84 13.46 3.07
CA PHE A 47 18.62 12.23 3.83
C PHE A 47 18.30 12.52 5.31
N GLN A 48 19.00 13.46 5.94
CA GLN A 48 18.74 13.86 7.32
C GLN A 48 17.33 14.43 7.50
N ASN A 49 16.88 15.28 6.56
CA ASN A 49 15.52 15.81 6.56
C ASN A 49 14.48 14.70 6.40
N GLU A 50 14.70 13.75 5.49
CA GLU A 50 13.79 12.62 5.30
C GLU A 50 13.75 11.69 6.51
N LEU A 51 14.89 11.47 7.18
CA LEU A 51 14.94 10.72 8.42
C LEU A 51 14.09 11.38 9.51
N LEU A 52 14.21 12.70 9.66
CA LEU A 52 13.39 13.48 10.59
C LEU A 52 11.90 13.39 10.24
N ASN A 53 11.54 13.51 8.97
CA ASN A 53 10.17 13.38 8.48
C ASN A 53 9.58 12.01 8.85
N TYR A 54 10.30 10.92 8.59
CA TYR A 54 9.85 9.58 8.95
C TYR A 54 9.74 9.37 10.46
N ALA A 55 10.69 9.90 11.25
CA ALA A 55 10.63 9.82 12.70
C ALA A 55 9.42 10.57 13.27
N LEU A 56 9.14 11.76 12.75
CA LEU A 56 7.97 12.56 13.14
C LEU A 56 6.66 11.84 12.76
N ARG A 57 6.56 11.34 11.52
CA ARG A 57 5.38 10.57 11.06
C ARG A 57 5.15 9.33 11.91
N GLU A 58 6.21 8.62 12.29
CA GLU A 58 6.11 7.46 13.18
C GLU A 58 5.55 7.86 14.56
N LYS A 59 6.06 8.96 15.13
CA LYS A 59 5.60 9.49 16.43
C LYS A 59 4.14 9.95 16.37
N ILE A 60 3.77 10.76 15.36
CA ILE A 60 2.38 11.18 15.14
C ILE A 60 1.49 9.96 14.92
N GLY A 61 1.94 8.99 14.12
CA GLY A 61 1.24 7.75 13.82
C GLY A 61 0.90 6.96 15.08
N LYS A 62 1.86 6.84 16.02
CA LYS A 62 1.66 6.23 17.34
C LYS A 62 0.70 7.03 18.21
N ASN A 63 0.92 8.34 18.33
CA ASN A 63 0.13 9.21 19.23
C ASN A 63 -1.33 9.35 18.80
N THR A 64 -1.60 9.32 17.49
CA THR A 64 -2.95 9.51 16.93
C THR A 64 -3.63 8.18 16.57
N ARG A 65 -3.04 7.03 16.93
CA ARG A 65 -3.56 5.70 16.59
C ARG A 65 -5.00 5.49 17.05
N LYS A 66 -5.28 5.70 18.34
CA LYS A 66 -6.62 5.50 18.91
C LYS A 66 -7.68 6.41 18.30
N ILE A 67 -7.32 7.66 17.99
CA ILE A 67 -8.23 8.63 17.35
C ILE A 67 -8.58 8.15 15.94
N ARG A 68 -7.59 7.71 15.14
CA ARG A 68 -7.85 7.15 13.80
C ARG A 68 -8.71 5.90 13.88
N GLU A 69 -8.41 4.98 14.79
CA GLU A 69 -9.20 3.75 15.00
C GLU A 69 -10.65 4.09 15.37
N TYR A 70 -10.87 5.07 16.25
CA TYR A 70 -12.21 5.53 16.61
C TYR A 70 -12.96 6.16 15.42
N ILE A 71 -12.31 7.07 14.68
CA ILE A 71 -12.93 7.74 13.51
C ILE A 71 -13.32 6.69 12.45
N VAL A 72 -12.41 5.77 12.12
CA VAL A 72 -12.66 4.71 11.15
C VAL A 72 -13.76 3.77 11.65
N GLY A 73 -13.72 3.38 12.92
CA GLY A 73 -14.76 2.56 13.53
C GLY A 73 -16.13 3.22 13.44
N LYS A 74 -16.25 4.48 13.87
CA LYS A 74 -17.51 5.25 13.78
C LYS A 74 -17.99 5.36 12.34
N ALA A 75 -17.12 5.64 11.38
CA ALA A 75 -17.49 5.73 9.97
C ALA A 75 -18.02 4.39 9.43
N LEU A 76 -17.39 3.27 9.80
CA LEU A 76 -17.83 1.94 9.40
C LEU A 76 -19.19 1.56 10.01
N PHE A 77 -19.39 1.82 11.31
CA PHE A 77 -20.67 1.58 11.97
C PHE A 77 -21.78 2.48 11.43
N SER A 78 -21.51 3.76 11.22
CA SER A 78 -22.51 4.66 10.62
C SER A 78 -22.82 4.28 9.18
N ALA A 79 -21.86 3.73 8.42
CA ALA A 79 -22.14 3.23 7.08
C ALA A 79 -23.03 1.98 7.12
N HIS A 80 -22.88 1.12 8.15
CA HIS A 80 -23.72 -0.07 8.32
C HIS A 80 -25.21 0.29 8.51
N ASP A 81 -25.52 1.29 9.33
CA ASP A 81 -26.91 1.74 9.56
C ASP A 81 -27.52 2.46 8.33
N VAL A 82 -26.69 2.92 7.39
CA VAL A 82 -27.12 3.64 6.17
C VAL A 82 -27.22 2.70 4.96
N LEU A 83 -26.62 1.52 5.03
CA LEU A 83 -26.95 0.46 4.08
C LEU A 83 -28.43 0.12 4.34
N PRO A 84 -29.33 0.27 3.36
CA PRO A 84 -30.66 -0.27 3.52
C PRO A 84 -30.48 -1.72 3.95
N GLU A 85 -31.20 -2.18 4.99
CA GLU A 85 -31.32 -3.60 5.25
C GLU A 85 -31.64 -4.21 3.89
N GLU A 86 -30.67 -4.89 3.28
CA GLU A 86 -30.96 -5.89 2.28
C GLU A 86 -31.70 -6.93 3.10
N LYS A 87 -33.02 -6.71 3.31
CA LYS A 87 -33.95 -7.78 3.63
C LYS A 87 -33.50 -8.88 2.71
N GLU A 88 -32.98 -9.97 3.26
CA GLU A 88 -32.54 -11.12 2.51
C GLU A 88 -33.71 -11.49 1.61
N LYS A 89 -33.72 -10.94 0.39
CA LYS A 89 -34.62 -11.38 -0.65
C LYS A 89 -34.05 -12.74 -0.89
N LYS A 90 -34.77 -13.75 -0.40
CA LYS A 90 -34.49 -15.15 -0.61
C LYS A 90 -34.63 -15.37 -2.12
N TYR A 91 -33.60 -15.01 -2.86
CA TYR A 91 -33.55 -15.17 -4.30
C TYR A 91 -33.51 -16.68 -4.53
N ASP A 92 -34.54 -17.20 -5.18
CA ASP A 92 -34.56 -18.59 -5.61
C ASP A 92 -33.59 -18.73 -6.79
N TYR A 93 -32.29 -18.91 -6.50
CA TYR A 93 -31.21 -19.01 -7.48
C TYR A 93 -31.37 -20.20 -8.45
N GLN A 94 -32.37 -21.07 -8.23
CA GLN A 94 -32.72 -22.15 -9.15
C GLN A 94 -33.54 -21.66 -10.35
N LYS A 95 -34.16 -20.48 -10.26
CA LYS A 95 -34.89 -19.89 -11.38
C LYS A 95 -34.00 -18.87 -12.07
N ASP A 96 -33.82 -19.03 -13.38
CA ASP A 96 -33.17 -18.06 -14.26
C ASP A 96 -34.21 -17.29 -15.09
N PRO A 97 -34.98 -16.37 -14.48
CA PRO A 97 -36.01 -15.62 -15.19
C PRO A 97 -35.42 -14.65 -16.24
N LEU A 98 -34.12 -14.35 -16.16
CA LEU A 98 -33.44 -13.43 -17.07
C LEU A 98 -32.64 -14.17 -18.16
N GLY A 99 -32.55 -15.50 -18.11
CA GLY A 99 -31.81 -16.29 -19.09
C GLY A 99 -30.30 -16.00 -19.11
N ILE A 100 -29.73 -15.54 -17.98
CA ILE A 100 -28.32 -15.13 -17.91
C ILE A 100 -27.41 -16.24 -17.40
N ALA A 101 -27.96 -17.31 -16.82
CA ALA A 101 -27.21 -18.47 -16.35
C ALA A 101 -26.87 -19.43 -17.51
N ILE A 102 -26.45 -18.88 -18.65
CA ILE A 102 -25.98 -19.65 -19.79
C ILE A 102 -24.49 -19.98 -19.55
N PRO A 103 -24.09 -21.26 -19.58
CA PRO A 103 -22.68 -21.65 -19.49
C PRO A 103 -21.83 -20.91 -20.53
N TRP A 104 -20.63 -20.50 -20.13
CA TRP A 104 -19.70 -19.77 -21.00
C TRP A 104 -19.51 -20.49 -22.35
N GLU A 105 -19.37 -21.81 -22.29
CA GLU A 105 -19.14 -22.70 -23.43
C GLU A 105 -20.29 -22.69 -24.43
N GLU A 106 -21.52 -22.46 -23.99
CA GLU A 106 -22.67 -22.30 -24.90
C GLU A 106 -22.72 -20.89 -25.51
N LYS A 107 -22.37 -19.87 -24.72
CA LYS A 107 -22.39 -18.47 -25.18
C LYS A 107 -21.26 -18.14 -26.15
N HIS A 108 -20.09 -18.75 -25.97
CA HIS A 108 -18.86 -18.36 -26.67
C HIS A 108 -18.02 -19.56 -27.16
N GLY A 109 -18.46 -20.80 -26.94
CA GLY A 109 -17.82 -21.98 -27.50
C GLY A 109 -17.92 -21.97 -29.02
N LYS A 110 -16.79 -22.12 -29.70
CA LYS A 110 -16.73 -22.18 -31.15
C LYS A 110 -17.56 -23.38 -31.64
N HIS A 111 -18.64 -23.13 -32.38
CA HIS A 111 -19.37 -24.20 -33.07
C HIS A 111 -18.40 -24.99 -33.95
N LYS A 112 -18.12 -26.24 -33.57
CA LYS A 112 -17.41 -27.18 -34.44
C LYS A 112 -18.30 -27.40 -35.67
N ARG A 113 -17.90 -26.84 -36.81
CA ARG A 113 -18.46 -27.17 -38.12
C ARG A 113 -18.41 -28.69 -38.27
N LYS A 114 -19.57 -29.36 -38.35
CA LYS A 114 -19.63 -30.77 -38.74
C LYS A 114 -19.11 -30.85 -40.17
N VAL A 115 -17.93 -31.44 -40.34
CA VAL A 115 -17.46 -31.89 -41.65
C VAL A 115 -18.30 -33.13 -42.00
N LYS A 116 -18.87 -33.11 -43.21
CA LYS A 116 -19.73 -34.17 -43.77
C LYS A 116 -19.05 -35.52 -43.76
#